data_AF-A0A7S2HCN8-F1
#
_entry.id   AF-A0A7S2HCN8-F1
#
_cell.length_a   1.000
_cell.length_b   1.000
_cell.length_c   1.000
_cell.angle_alpha   90.00
_cell.angle_beta   90.00
_cell.angle_gamma   90.00
#
_symmetry.space_group_name_H-M   'P 1'
#
loop_
_entity.id
_entity.type
_entity.pdbx_description
1 polymer ?
#
loop_
_entity_poly.entity_id
_entity_poly.type
_entity_poly.pdbx_seq_one_letter_code
_entity_poly.pdbx_strand_id
1 'polypeptide(L)'
;RVIDFYNHMTTRMQPAEEAKLLEDLPATLRIQIAVALNERYLSRLPMFANADARSVALLALVLAQRTYLPNELVLVEGSFNDSLHFTRSGLLQVFVHLQEGNRPALWALDNAKTSDRHSHDRKS
;
A
#
# COMPACT_ATOMS: atom_id res chain seq x y z
N ARG A 1 -2.49 -25.70 -2.65
CA ARG A 1 -3.09 -24.39 -3.05
C ARG A 1 -3.34 -23.45 -1.87
N VAL A 2 -4.08 -23.82 -0.82
CA VAL A 2 -4.17 -22.99 0.41
C VAL A 2 -2.90 -23.14 1.27
N ILE A 3 -2.36 -24.36 1.39
CA ILE A 3 -1.19 -24.69 2.23
C ILE A 3 0.10 -24.01 1.72
N ASP A 4 0.33 -23.95 0.41
CA ASP A 4 1.52 -23.31 -0.17
C ASP A 4 1.58 -21.80 0.16
N PHE A 5 0.42 -21.16 0.27
CA PHE A 5 0.28 -19.75 0.63
C PHE A 5 0.53 -19.52 2.13
N TYR A 6 -0.02 -20.38 3.00
CA TYR A 6 0.30 -20.34 4.44
C TYR A 6 1.78 -20.58 4.70
N ASN A 7 2.44 -21.46 3.94
CA ASN A 7 3.89 -21.68 3.99
C ASN A 7 4.68 -20.44 3.58
N HIS A 8 4.22 -19.69 2.57
CA HIS A 8 4.84 -18.40 2.21
C HIS A 8 4.65 -17.35 3.32
N MET A 9 3.47 -17.31 3.96
CA MET A 9 3.17 -16.32 5.01
C MET A 9 3.97 -16.60 6.28
N THR A 10 4.25 -17.87 6.59
CA THR A 10 5.07 -18.29 7.75
C THR A 10 6.58 -18.15 7.52
N THR A 11 7.04 -18.13 6.26
CA THR A 11 8.48 -17.98 5.94
C THR A 11 8.98 -16.54 6.17
N ARG A 12 8.08 -15.56 6.12
CA ARG A 12 8.37 -14.20 6.60
C ARG A 12 7.92 -14.17 8.06
N MET A 13 8.86 -14.10 8.99
CA MET A 13 8.62 -14.09 10.44
C MET A 13 7.33 -13.35 10.79
N GLN A 14 6.56 -13.91 11.74
CA GLN A 14 5.30 -13.30 12.14
C GLN A 14 5.57 -11.84 12.56
N PRO A 15 4.76 -10.85 12.13
CA PRO A 15 4.96 -9.44 12.49
C PRO A 15 5.12 -9.20 14.00
N ALA A 16 4.53 -10.08 14.83
CA ALA A 16 4.67 -10.06 16.28
C ALA A 16 6.07 -10.45 16.79
N GLU A 17 6.76 -11.37 16.11
CA GLU A 17 8.13 -11.78 16.45
C GLU A 17 9.14 -10.71 16.02
N GLU A 18 8.94 -10.12 14.85
CA GLU A 18 9.77 -9.01 14.36
C GLU A 18 9.64 -7.78 15.26
N ALA A 19 8.43 -7.44 15.69
CA ALA A 19 8.18 -6.35 16.65
C ALA A 19 8.90 -6.58 17.99
N LYS A 20 8.81 -7.80 18.56
CA LYS A 20 9.53 -8.15 19.79
C LYS A 20 11.04 -8.06 19.65
N LEU A 21 11.59 -8.54 18.53
CA LEU A 21 13.03 -8.49 18.26
C LEU A 21 13.55 -7.03 18.17
N LEU A 22 12.71 -6.13 17.68
CA LEU A 22 13.01 -4.70 17.59
C LEU A 22 12.83 -3.97 18.93
N GLU A 23 11.97 -4.45 19.84
CA GLU A 23 11.74 -3.84 21.16
C GLU A 23 12.97 -3.90 22.07
N ASP A 24 13.75 -4.98 21.98
CA ASP A 24 14.98 -5.17 22.77
C ASP A 24 16.15 -4.29 22.29
N LEU A 25 16.01 -3.63 21.13
CA LEU A 25 17.04 -2.76 20.57
C LEU A 25 16.94 -1.32 21.11
N PRO A 26 18.08 -0.66 21.36
CA PRO A 26 18.15 0.78 21.59
C PRO A 26 17.37 1.57 20.52
N ALA A 27 16.73 2.66 20.95
CA ALA A 27 15.91 3.51 20.08
C ALA A 27 16.64 3.92 18.78
N THR A 28 17.93 4.24 18.87
CA THR A 28 18.75 4.63 17.73
C THR A 28 18.87 3.53 16.68
N LEU A 29 19.05 2.27 17.11
CA LEU A 29 19.16 1.12 16.19
C LEU A 29 17.81 0.79 15.55
N ARG A 30 16.71 0.91 16.30
CA ARG A 30 15.36 0.79 15.74
C ARG A 30 15.10 1.79 14.63
N ILE A 31 15.49 3.05 14.83
CA ILE A 31 15.35 4.10 13.81
C ILE A 31 16.18 3.76 12.57
N GLN A 32 17.44 3.35 12.76
CA GLN A 32 18.30 3.00 11.63
C GLN A 32 17.74 1.82 10.83
N ILE A 33 17.22 0.78 11.49
CA ILE A 33 16.60 -0.37 10.82
C ILE A 33 15.33 0.07 10.08
N ALA A 34 14.44 0.83 10.74
CA ALA A 34 13.20 1.29 10.12
C ALA A 34 13.46 2.14 8.86
N VAL A 35 14.44 3.05 8.93
CA VAL A 35 14.89 3.84 7.77
C VAL A 35 15.45 2.94 6.69
N ALA A 36 16.40 2.05 7.02
CA ALA A 36 17.04 1.18 6.04
C ALA A 36 16.03 0.28 5.28
N LEU A 37 14.97 -0.18 5.96
CA LEU A 37 13.92 -1.01 5.36
C LEU A 37 12.97 -0.22 4.45
N ASN A 38 12.66 1.03 4.81
CA ASN A 38 11.54 1.77 4.22
C ASN A 38 11.96 2.97 3.35
N GLU A 39 13.16 3.51 3.52
CA GLU A 39 13.65 4.71 2.82
C GLU A 39 13.58 4.55 1.30
N ARG A 40 14.05 3.42 0.78
CA ARG A 40 14.00 3.12 -0.66
C ARG A 40 12.57 3.02 -1.20
N TYR A 41 11.61 2.60 -0.37
CA TYR A 41 10.21 2.54 -0.75
C TYR A 41 9.56 3.92 -0.70
N LEU A 42 9.76 4.65 0.40
CA LEU A 42 9.21 5.99 0.61
C LEU A 42 9.72 6.98 -0.44
N SER A 43 11.02 6.95 -0.77
CA SER A 43 11.61 7.79 -1.83
C SER A 43 11.06 7.54 -3.23
N ARG A 44 10.45 6.38 -3.49
CA ARG A 44 9.80 6.08 -4.78
C ARG A 44 8.37 6.61 -4.87
N LEU A 45 7.77 6.99 -3.75
CA LEU A 45 6.42 7.55 -3.74
C LEU A 45 6.50 9.03 -4.14
N PRO A 46 5.86 9.46 -5.25
CA PRO A 46 5.99 10.82 -5.75
C PRO A 46 5.64 11.90 -4.73
N MET A 47 4.70 11.62 -3.82
CA MET A 47 4.29 12.56 -2.77
C MET A 47 5.38 12.84 -1.72
N PHE A 48 6.40 11.99 -1.61
CA PHE A 48 7.53 12.16 -0.70
C PHE A 48 8.84 12.51 -1.42
N ALA A 49 8.81 12.77 -2.74
CA ALA A 49 10.02 13.05 -3.53
C ALA A 49 10.81 14.28 -3.02
N ASN A 50 10.12 15.24 -2.39
CA ASN A 50 10.72 16.46 -1.84
C ASN A 50 10.76 16.46 -0.29
N ALA A 51 10.48 15.33 0.36
CA ALA A 51 10.53 15.23 1.81
C ALA A 51 12.00 15.26 2.29
N ASP A 52 12.27 16.01 3.36
CA ASP A 52 13.60 15.99 3.95
C ASP A 52 13.89 14.66 4.67
N ALA A 53 15.17 14.40 4.95
CA ALA A 53 15.60 13.14 5.57
C ALA A 53 14.96 12.90 6.94
N ARG A 54 14.64 13.95 7.71
CA ARG A 54 13.99 13.83 9.01
C ARG A 54 12.53 13.41 8.84
N SER A 55 11.80 13.99 7.89
CA SER A 55 10.44 13.58 7.55
C SER A 55 10.38 12.14 7.07
N VAL A 56 11.30 11.73 6.19
CA VAL A 56 11.38 10.34 5.72
C VAL A 56 11.66 9.39 6.88
N ALA A 57 12.56 9.75 7.81
CA ALA A 57 12.85 8.93 8.98
C ALA A 57 11.64 8.80 9.92
N LEU A 58 10.89 9.89 10.15
CA LEU A 58 9.67 9.85 10.93
C LEU A 58 8.58 9.00 10.27
N LEU A 59 8.42 9.11 8.95
CA LEU A 59 7.49 8.26 8.19
C LEU A 59 7.89 6.78 8.24
N ALA A 60 9.19 6.48 8.12
CA ALA A 60 9.72 5.12 8.18
C ALA A 60 9.45 4.45 9.53
N LEU A 61 9.40 5.21 10.62
CA LEU A 61 9.09 4.71 11.97
C LEU A 61 7.62 4.34 12.18
N VAL A 62 6.71 5.06 11.50
CA VAL A 62 5.26 4.83 11.64
C VAL A 62 4.70 3.93 10.54
N LEU A 63 5.50 3.60 9.53
CA LEU A 63 5.08 2.76 8.42
C LEU A 63 4.87 1.31 8.88
N ALA A 64 3.62 0.86 8.87
CA ALA A 64 3.27 -0.52 9.20
C ALA A 64 2.97 -1.33 7.94
N GLN A 65 3.65 -2.46 7.75
CA GLN A 65 3.34 -3.39 6.67
C GLN A 65 2.09 -4.20 7.02
N ARG A 66 1.08 -4.18 6.15
CA ARG A 66 -0.10 -5.05 6.23
C ARG A 66 -0.22 -5.94 5.00
N THR A 67 -0.71 -7.15 5.21
CA THR A 67 -1.00 -8.13 4.14
C THR A 67 -2.47 -8.48 4.21
N TYR A 68 -3.13 -8.51 3.06
CA TYR A 68 -4.54 -8.85 2.92
C TYR A 68 -4.69 -10.06 2.00
N LEU A 69 -5.72 -10.87 2.24
CA LEU A 69 -6.05 -12.00 1.39
C LEU A 69 -6.70 -11.53 0.07
N PRO A 70 -6.61 -12.34 -1.01
CA PRO A 70 -7.42 -12.10 -2.19
C PRO A 70 -8.90 -11.98 -1.83
N ASN A 71 -9.56 -10.95 -2.37
CA ASN A 71 -10.98 -10.62 -2.13
C ASN A 71 -11.32 -10.12 -0.71
N GLU A 72 -10.32 -9.81 0.12
CA GLU A 72 -10.54 -9.16 1.41
C GLU A 72 -10.76 -7.65 1.24
N LEU A 73 -11.68 -7.09 2.03
CA LEU A 73 -11.94 -5.66 2.06
C LEU A 73 -10.85 -4.94 2.86
N VAL A 74 -10.13 -4.03 2.20
CA VAL A 74 -9.08 -3.21 2.84
C VAL A 74 -9.68 -1.98 3.53
N LEU A 75 -10.60 -1.28 2.83
CA LEU A 75 -11.28 -0.08 3.30
C LEU A 75 -12.75 -0.13 2.88
N VAL A 76 -13.62 0.41 3.74
CA VAL A 76 -15.08 0.46 3.51
C VAL A 76 -15.55 1.91 3.52
N GLU A 77 -16.32 2.29 2.50
CA GLU A 77 -16.90 3.64 2.39
C GLU A 77 -17.74 3.98 3.63
N GLY A 78 -17.63 5.23 4.11
CA GLY A 78 -18.33 5.71 5.30
C GLY A 78 -17.75 5.23 6.65
N SER A 79 -16.73 4.36 6.63
CA SER A 79 -16.02 3.97 7.86
C SER A 79 -15.03 5.06 8.29
N PHE A 80 -14.89 5.25 9.60
CA PHE A 80 -13.85 6.11 10.15
C PHE A 80 -12.47 5.50 9.86
N ASN A 81 -11.61 6.27 9.21
CA ASN A 81 -10.23 5.89 8.95
C ASN A 81 -9.35 7.13 8.93
N ASP A 82 -8.29 7.12 9.74
CA ASP A 82 -7.26 8.17 9.83
C ASP A 82 -5.92 7.70 9.24
N SER A 83 -5.90 6.54 8.57
CA SER A 83 -4.69 5.91 8.05
C SER A 83 -4.54 6.06 6.54
N LEU A 84 -3.31 6.32 6.10
CA LEU A 84 -2.92 6.34 4.68
C LEU A 84 -2.29 5.00 4.29
N HIS A 85 -2.78 4.40 3.21
CA HIS A 85 -2.32 3.11 2.73
C HIS A 85 -1.62 3.23 1.37
N PHE A 86 -0.51 2.52 1.22
CA PHE A 86 0.22 2.41 -0.04
C PHE A 86 0.34 0.96 -0.48
N THR A 87 -0.01 0.66 -1.72
CA THR A 87 0.13 -0.70 -2.26
C THR A 87 1.58 -0.96 -2.65
N ARG A 88 2.30 -1.73 -1.83
CA ARG A 88 3.66 -2.17 -2.16
C ARG A 88 3.69 -3.24 -3.25
N SER A 89 2.72 -4.14 -3.25
CA SER A 89 2.58 -5.23 -4.22
C SER A 89 1.15 -5.75 -4.24
N GLY A 90 0.66 -6.15 -5.41
CA GLY A 90 -0.70 -6.64 -5.61
C GLY A 90 -1.58 -5.61 -6.32
N LEU A 91 -2.86 -5.96 -6.47
CA LEU A 91 -3.87 -5.13 -7.11
C LEU A 91 -5.02 -4.89 -6.14
N LEU A 92 -5.48 -3.65 -6.06
CA LEU A 92 -6.68 -3.28 -5.33
C LEU A 92 -7.74 -2.83 -6.33
N GLN A 93 -8.99 -3.19 -6.04
CA GLN A 93 -10.14 -2.70 -6.78
C GLN A 93 -10.92 -1.73 -5.90
N VAL A 94 -11.19 -0.54 -6.42
CA VAL A 94 -11.96 0.49 -5.73
C VAL A 94 -13.39 0.45 -6.26
N PHE A 95 -14.35 0.37 -5.35
CA PHE A 95 -15.77 0.44 -5.65
C PHE A 95 -16.33 1.74 -5.06
N VAL A 96 -17.19 2.41 -5.82
CA VAL A 96 -17.87 3.63 -5.37
C VAL A 96 -19.35 3.32 -5.34
N HIS A 97 -20.01 3.60 -4.21
CA HIS A 97 -21.45 3.50 -4.17
C HIS A 97 -22.07 4.69 -4.89
N LEU A 98 -22.64 4.44 -6.08
CA LEU A 98 -23.40 5.46 -6.81
C LEU A 98 -24.79 5.55 -6.19
N GLN A 99 -25.04 6.59 -5.40
CA GLN A 99 -26.41 6.93 -5.02
C GLN A 99 -27.14 7.50 -6.25
N GLU A 100 -28.32 6.96 -6.55
CA GLU A 100 -29.18 7.43 -7.64
C GLU A 100 -29.45 8.93 -7.49
N GLY A 101 -28.76 9.74 -8.28
CA GLY A 101 -28.86 11.20 -8.27
C GLY A 101 -27.53 11.96 -8.22
N ASN A 102 -26.41 11.31 -7.85
CA ASN A 102 -25.10 11.97 -7.81
C ASN A 102 -24.26 11.61 -9.02
N ARG A 103 -23.91 12.60 -9.85
CA ARG A 103 -23.09 12.41 -11.05
C ARG A 103 -21.72 11.85 -10.63
N PRO A 104 -21.18 10.81 -11.29
CA PRO A 104 -19.88 10.27 -10.93
C PRO A 104 -18.82 11.37 -11.04
N ALA A 105 -17.96 11.46 -10.02
CA ALA A 105 -16.86 12.40 -10.01
C ALA A 105 -15.96 12.18 -11.22
N LEU A 106 -15.48 13.27 -11.83
CA LEU A 106 -14.81 13.31 -13.14
C LEU A 106 -13.67 12.29 -13.31
N TRP A 107 -13.02 11.86 -12.22
CA TRP A 107 -11.97 10.83 -12.23
C TRP A 107 -12.44 9.45 -12.73
N ALA A 108 -13.73 9.12 -12.62
CA ALA A 108 -14.28 7.86 -13.11
C ALA A 108 -14.42 7.83 -14.64
N LEU A 109 -14.54 8.99 -15.29
CA LEU A 109 -14.67 9.10 -16.75
C LEU A 109 -13.31 9.02 -17.46
N ASP A 110 -12.22 9.37 -16.78
CA ASP A 110 -10.87 9.32 -17.36
C ASP A 110 -10.34 7.89 -17.47
N ASN A 111 -10.67 7.01 -16.51
CA ASN A 111 -10.26 5.61 -16.54
C ASN A 111 -10.96 4.78 -17.63
N ALA A 112 -12.16 5.18 -18.05
CA ALA A 112 -12.87 4.49 -19.14
C ALA A 112 -12.26 4.78 -20.52
N LYS A 113 -11.58 5.91 -20.70
CA LYS A 113 -10.98 6.29 -21.99
C LYS A 113 -9.59 5.69 -22.24
N THR A 114 -8.91 5.21 -21.21
CA THR A 114 -7.57 4.61 -21.35
C THR A 114 -7.63 3.14 -21.76
N SER A 115 -8.76 2.46 -21.51
CA SER A 115 -8.98 1.06 -21.92
C SER A 115 -9.29 0.89 -23.41
N ASP A 116 -9.74 1.95 -24.11
CA ASP A 116 -10.28 1.82 -25.48
C ASP A 116 -9.29 2.26 -26.58
N ARG A 117 -8.04 2.59 -26.23
CA ARG A 117 -7.02 3.06 -27.17
C ARG A 117 -6.01 1.99 -27.62
N HIS A 118 -6.22 0.71 -27.29
CA HIS A 118 -5.29 -0.38 -27.64
C HIS A 118 -5.91 -1.50 -28.50
N SER A 119 -6.82 -1.18 -29.43
CA SER A 119 -7.40 -2.19 -30.35
C SER A 119 -7.54 -1.74 -31.80
N HIS A 120 -6.90 -0.66 -32.23
CA HIS A 120 -6.90 -0.24 -33.64
C HIS A 120 -5.56 0.28 -34.13
N ASP A 121 -4.49 -0.49 -33.95
CA ASP A 121 -3.33 -0.35 -34.82
C ASP A 121 -2.59 -1.69 -34.93
N ARG A 122 -3.00 -2.50 -35.90
CA ARG A 122 -2.25 -3.59 -36.56
C ARG A 122 -3.19 -4.35 -37.49
N LYS A 123 -3.24 -3.93 -38.75
CA LYS A 123 -2.83 -4.77 -39.89
C LYS A 123 -2.96 -3.98 -41.19
N SER A 124 -1.79 -3.78 -41.81
CA SER A 124 -1.61 -3.69 -43.26
C SER A 124 -2.16 -4.91 -43.97
#